data_AF-A0A2V8DUG4-F1
#
_entry.id   AF-A0A2V8DUG4-F1
#
_cell.length_a   1.000
_cell.length_b   1.000
_cell.length_c   1.000
_cell.angle_alpha   90.00
_cell.angle_beta   90.00
_cell.angle_gamma   90.00
#
_symmetry.space_group_name_H-M   'P 1'
#
loop_
_entity.id
_entity.type
_entity.pdbx_description
1 polymer ?
#
loop_
_entity_poly.entity_id
_entity_poly.type
_entity_poly.pdbx_seq_one_letter_code
_entity_poly.pdbx_strand_id
1 'polypeptide(L)'
;MTRIGLRLVLLVAIGATIGCDRVTKHVAATTLSEASSRSFLADTFRLEYVENTGAFLGLGGDWPRPARTAVFGVGNGLLLLGVVVVAIR
;
A
#
# COMPACT_ATOMS: atom_id res chain seq x y z
N MET A 1 -0.90 29.20 8.10
CA MET A 1 0.18 28.18 7.96
C MET A 1 1.06 28.59 6.79
N THR A 2 2.38 28.66 6.98
CA THR A 2 3.31 29.02 5.88
C THR A 2 3.35 27.89 4.85
N ARG A 3 3.60 28.21 3.57
CA ARG A 3 3.71 27.21 2.49
C ARG A 3 4.70 26.08 2.82
N ILE A 4 5.78 26.42 3.54
CA ILE A 4 6.79 25.46 4.02
C ILE A 4 6.19 24.47 5.04
N GLY A 5 5.43 24.96 6.02
CA GLY A 5 4.79 24.11 7.02
C GLY A 5 3.82 23.10 6.40
N LEU A 6 3.06 23.52 5.38
CA LEU A 6 2.16 22.61 4.65
C LEU A 6 2.94 21.51 3.91
N ARG A 7 4.03 21.85 3.22
CA ARG A 7 4.87 20.86 2.52
C ARG A 7 5.46 19.83 3.48
N LEU A 8 5.95 20.26 4.64
CA LEU A 8 6.47 19.36 5.66
C LEU A 8 5.40 18.38 6.16
N VAL A 9 4.18 18.89 6.44
CA VAL A 9 3.06 18.04 6.84
C VAL A 9 2.72 17.02 5.75
N LEU A 10 2.70 17.43 4.48
CA LEU A 10 2.45 16.51 3.36
C LEU A 10 3.53 15.44 3.24
N LEU A 11 4.80 15.80 3.37
CA LEU A 11 5.90 14.83 3.31
C LEU A 11 5.83 13.81 4.45
N VAL A 12 5.52 14.27 5.67
CA VAL A 12 5.31 13.38 6.81
C VAL A 12 4.12 12.46 6.56
N ALA A 13 3.01 12.98 6.07
CA ALA A 13 1.82 12.17 5.78
C ALA A 13 2.08 11.11 4.70
N ILE A 14 2.78 11.48 3.62
CA ILE A 14 3.18 10.54 2.54
C ILE A 14 4.09 9.45 3.11
N GLY A 15 5.14 9.83 3.83
CA GLY A 15 6.09 8.90 4.42
C GLY A 15 5.42 7.95 5.42
N ALA A 16 4.57 8.48 6.30
CA ALA A 16 3.80 7.69 7.26
C ALA A 16 2.85 6.71 6.54
N THR A 17 2.15 7.16 5.51
CA THR A 17 1.21 6.31 4.76
C THR A 17 1.93 5.16 4.06
N ILE A 18 3.02 5.45 3.35
CA ILE A 18 3.83 4.42 2.68
C ILE A 18 4.46 3.46 3.71
N GLY A 19 4.99 4.00 4.82
CA GLY A 19 5.59 3.22 5.88
C GLY A 19 4.58 2.29 6.56
N CYS A 20 3.44 2.83 6.99
CA CYS A 20 2.36 2.04 7.58
C CYS A 20 1.86 0.96 6.61
N ASP A 21 1.65 1.26 5.32
CA ASP A 21 1.24 0.26 4.32
C ASP A 21 2.26 -0.87 4.20
N ARG A 22 3.54 -0.56 4.07
CA ARG A 22 4.61 -1.57 3.91
C ARG A 22 4.80 -2.41 5.16
N VAL A 23 4.86 -1.78 6.33
CA VAL A 23 5.07 -2.48 7.60
C VAL A 23 3.87 -3.38 7.91
N THR A 24 2.65 -2.89 7.77
CA THR A 24 1.44 -3.70 8.06
C THR A 24 1.33 -4.90 7.11
N LYS A 25 1.62 -4.74 5.82
CA LYS A 25 1.67 -5.87 4.86
C LYS A 25 2.77 -6.87 5.20
N HIS A 26 3.94 -6.40 5.63
CA HIS A 26 5.01 -7.30 6.06
C HIS A 26 4.63 -8.08 7.32
N VAL A 27 4.01 -7.43 8.30
CA VAL A 27 3.48 -8.08 9.51
C VAL A 27 2.40 -9.10 9.12
N ALA A 28 1.50 -8.78 8.20
CA ALA A 28 0.50 -9.72 7.71
C ALA A 28 1.15 -10.94 7.04
N ALA A 29 2.12 -10.72 6.14
CA ALA A 29 2.83 -11.79 5.45
C ALA A 29 3.63 -12.72 6.37
N THR A 30 4.10 -12.21 7.51
CA THR A 30 4.94 -12.98 8.46
C THR A 30 4.15 -13.59 9.62
N THR A 31 2.96 -13.05 9.93
CA THR A 31 2.18 -13.48 11.13
C THR A 31 0.80 -14.04 10.82
N LEU A 32 0.30 -13.87 9.59
CA LEU A 32 -1.02 -14.32 9.14
C LEU A 32 -0.99 -15.27 7.94
N SER A 33 0.15 -15.44 7.25
CA SER A 33 0.25 -16.30 6.06
C SER A 33 0.03 -17.79 6.35
N GLU A 34 0.44 -18.25 7.53
CA GLU A 34 0.25 -19.64 8.00
C GLU A 34 -0.83 -19.76 9.09
N ALA A 35 -1.38 -18.63 9.56
CA ALA A 35 -2.36 -18.60 10.65
C ALA A 35 -3.80 -18.51 10.11
N SER A 36 -4.75 -19.00 10.90
CA SER A 36 -6.17 -18.75 10.65
C SER A 36 -6.51 -17.26 10.83
N SER A 37 -7.57 -16.80 10.15
CA SER A 37 -8.11 -15.43 10.24
C SER A 37 -8.26 -14.97 11.69
N ARG A 38 -7.85 -13.73 12.01
CA ARG A 38 -8.09 -13.16 13.36
C ARG A 38 -9.37 -12.35 13.37
N SER A 39 -10.30 -12.71 14.24
CA SER A 39 -11.62 -12.08 14.36
C SER A 39 -11.68 -11.14 15.57
N PHE A 40 -12.34 -10.00 15.42
CA PHE A 40 -12.50 -8.95 16.43
C PHE A 40 -13.93 -8.41 16.44
N LEU A 41 -14.35 -7.82 17.57
CA LEU A 41 -15.65 -7.16 17.75
C LEU A 41 -16.84 -8.05 17.31
N ALA A 42 -16.93 -9.23 17.93
CA ALA A 42 -17.95 -10.23 17.59
C ALA A 42 -18.02 -10.53 16.08
N ASP A 43 -16.85 -10.71 15.46
CA ASP A 43 -16.70 -11.08 14.05
C ASP A 43 -17.01 -9.99 13.01
N THR A 44 -17.22 -8.76 13.47
CA THR A 44 -17.41 -7.60 12.58
C THR A 44 -16.14 -7.27 11.79
N PHE A 45 -14.96 -7.47 12.39
CA PHE A 45 -13.67 -7.22 11.76
C PHE A 45 -12.82 -8.47 11.74
N ARG A 46 -12.34 -8.85 10.56
CA ARG A 46 -11.44 -9.97 10.35
C ARG A 46 -10.15 -9.50 9.70
N LEU A 47 -9.02 -9.93 10.25
CA LEU A 47 -7.71 -9.78 9.64
C LEU A 47 -7.33 -11.09 8.98
N GLU A 48 -7.24 -11.05 7.66
CA GLU A 48 -6.92 -12.19 6.79
C GLU A 48 -5.76 -11.82 5.87
N TYR A 49 -4.85 -12.76 5.66
CA TYR A 49 -3.81 -12.60 4.66
C TYR A 49 -4.35 -13.01 3.29
N VAL A 50 -4.45 -12.04 2.38
CA VAL A 50 -4.89 -12.28 1.00
C VAL A 50 -3.96 -11.55 0.05
N GLU A 51 -3.46 -12.27 -0.95
CA GLU A 51 -2.64 -11.70 -2.02
C GLU A 51 -3.52 -11.31 -3.21
N ASN A 52 -3.55 -10.02 -3.53
CA ASN A 52 -4.13 -9.56 -4.79
C ASN A 52 -3.01 -9.41 -5.82
N THR A 53 -2.96 -10.35 -6.77
CA THR A 53 -1.98 -10.35 -7.86
C THR A 53 -2.24 -9.25 -8.89
N GLY A 54 -3.50 -8.80 -9.00
CA GLY A 54 -3.94 -7.69 -9.84
C GLY A 54 -4.19 -6.40 -9.04
N ALA A 55 -5.01 -5.52 -9.60
CA ALA A 55 -5.48 -4.29 -8.96
C ALA A 55 -6.91 -4.45 -8.40
N PHE A 56 -7.63 -3.34 -8.22
CA PHE A 56 -9.01 -3.34 -7.71
C PHE A 56 -9.89 -4.37 -8.43
N LEU A 57 -10.65 -5.17 -7.66
CA LEU A 57 -11.49 -6.27 -8.15
C LEU A 57 -10.78 -7.32 -9.01
N GLY A 58 -9.47 -7.51 -8.83
CA GLY A 58 -8.68 -8.49 -9.58
C GLY A 58 -8.28 -8.03 -10.98
N LEU A 59 -8.46 -6.74 -11.32
CA LEU A 59 -8.10 -6.20 -12.62
C LEU A 59 -6.64 -6.49 -12.97
N GLY A 60 -6.40 -7.14 -14.11
CA GLY A 60 -5.06 -7.53 -14.55
C GLY A 60 -4.43 -8.69 -13.76
N GLY A 61 -5.20 -9.45 -12.99
CA GLY A 61 -4.72 -10.64 -12.27
C GLY A 61 -4.17 -11.73 -13.21
N ASP A 62 -4.81 -11.91 -14.36
CA ASP A 62 -4.43 -12.89 -15.38
C ASP A 62 -3.35 -12.40 -16.36
N TRP A 63 -2.84 -11.18 -16.18
CA TRP A 63 -1.77 -10.66 -17.03
C TRP A 63 -0.46 -11.41 -16.80
N PRO A 64 0.41 -11.50 -17.83
CA PRO A 64 1.76 -12.01 -17.67
C PRO A 64 2.49 -11.28 -16.54
N ARG A 65 3.28 -12.02 -15.75
CA ARG A 65 4.05 -11.48 -14.61
C ARG A 65 4.84 -10.20 -14.95
N PRO A 66 5.52 -10.08 -16.11
CA PRO A 66 6.22 -8.84 -16.46
C PRO A 66 5.29 -7.63 -16.57
N ALA A 67 4.11 -7.80 -17.17
CA ALA A 67 3.13 -6.71 -17.32
C ALA A 67 2.58 -6.27 -15.96
N ARG A 68 2.27 -7.21 -15.07
CA ARG A 68 1.84 -6.92 -13.68
C ARG A 68 2.91 -6.15 -12.91
N THR A 69 4.16 -6.62 -12.96
CA THR A 69 5.28 -5.95 -12.28
C THR A 69 5.51 -4.54 -12.83
N ALA A 70 5.45 -4.37 -14.15
CA ALA A 70 5.62 -3.06 -14.79
C ALA A 70 4.52 -2.08 -14.39
N VAL A 71 3.25 -2.49 -14.43
CA VAL A 71 2.12 -1.59 -14.17
C VAL A 71 1.88 -1.39 -12.67
N PHE A 72 1.68 -2.46 -11.91
CA PHE A 72 1.30 -2.37 -10.50
C PHE A 72 2.48 -2.21 -9.55
N GLY A 73 3.68 -2.66 -9.93
CA GLY A 73 4.91 -2.45 -9.17
C GLY A 73 5.58 -1.12 -9.55
N VAL A 74 6.18 -1.08 -10.74
CA VAL A 74 6.99 0.05 -11.21
C VAL A 74 6.12 1.29 -11.42
N GLY A 75 4.99 1.16 -12.12
CA GLY A 75 4.07 2.26 -12.38
C GLY A 75 3.57 2.93 -11.09
N ASN A 76 3.14 2.15 -10.10
CA ASN A 76 2.74 2.70 -8.80
C ASN A 76 3.90 3.37 -8.06
N GLY A 77 5.12 2.79 -8.14
CA GLY A 77 6.32 3.41 -7.57
C GLY A 77 6.64 4.78 -8.19
N LEU A 78 6.55 4.89 -9.52
CA LEU A 78 6.73 6.16 -10.23
C LEU A 78 5.63 7.17 -9.88
N LEU A 79 4.39 6.73 -9.72
CA LEU A 79 3.29 7.59 -9.28
C LEU A 79 3.57 8.18 -7.89
N LEU A 80 3.96 7.35 -6.92
CA LEU A 80 4.31 7.80 -5.56
C LEU A 80 5.50 8.77 -5.58
N LEU A 81 6.51 8.53 -6.41
CA LEU A 81 7.61 9.47 -6.61
C LEU A 81 7.10 10.82 -7.15
N GLY A 82 6.18 10.80 -8.10
CA GLY A 82 5.52 12.00 -8.62
C GLY A 82 4.79 12.79 -7.51
N VAL A 83 4.07 12.11 -6.63
CA VAL A 83 3.41 12.74 -5.47
C VAL A 83 4.42 13.43 -4.57
N VAL A 84 5.56 12.79 -4.27
CA VAL A 84 6.64 13.41 -3.48
C VAL A 84 7.22 14.65 -4.18
N VAL A 85 7.49 14.56 -5.48
CA VAL A 85 8.00 15.70 -6.26
C VAL A 85 7.02 16.88 -6.22
N VAL A 86 5.72 16.62 -6.38
CA VAL A 86 4.68 17.65 -6.29
C VAL A 86 4.60 18.24 -4.88
N ALA A 87 4.75 17.43 -3.83
CA ALA A 87 4.73 17.91 -2.44
C ALA A 87 5.92 18.81 -2.09
N ILE A 88 7.07 18.64 -2.75
CA ILE A 88 8.28 19.44 -2.52
C ILE A 88 8.26 20.76 -3.33
N ARG A 89 7.64 20.75 -4.51
CA ARG A 89 7.56 21.90 -5.42
C ARG A 89 6.65 23.01 -4.92
#